data_AF-D2VRG4-F1
#
_entry.id   AF-D2VRG4-F1
#
_cell.length_a   1.000
_cell.length_b   1.000
_cell.length_c   1.000
_cell.angle_alpha   90.00
_cell.angle_beta   90.00
_cell.angle_gamma   90.00
#
_symmetry.space_group_name_H-M   'P 1'
#
loop_
_entity.id
_entity.type
_entity.pdbx_description
1 polymer ?
#
loop_
_entity_poly.entity_id
_entity_poly.type
_entity_poly.pdbx_seq_one_letter_code
_entity_poly.pdbx_strand_id
1 'polypeptide(L)'
;MSSTNPLATLSSINDKITDKHKKIFHLVTSIIISAFSLFLFFYHFTVGVIWFSNLMVGYGMSDVLMFGLNFLTLSYGVTGIVGVVHQTVDDSNRKALLQYNVCGCMIGLPFLSICFFFIALTEYGYSVINNTSRLTMFRAITPGLNYAHTTLALILSVFIAILAIVSSISGFMYYQVITKPKPTPQQQPSYPSSVVVIQQ
;
A
#
# COMPACT_ATOMS: atom_id res chain seq x y z
N MET A 1 36.66 32.75 -12.76
CA MET A 1 35.91 31.73 -13.53
C MET A 1 35.71 30.54 -12.61
N SER A 2 34.46 30.25 -12.21
CA SER A 2 34.13 29.15 -11.31
C SER A 2 34.19 27.83 -12.10
N SER A 3 35.14 26.96 -11.77
CA SER A 3 35.22 25.62 -12.32
C SER A 3 34.21 24.72 -11.60
N THR A 4 33.00 24.62 -12.16
CA THR A 4 32.04 23.60 -11.71
C THR A 4 32.64 22.23 -11.95
N ASN A 5 32.95 21.50 -10.88
CA ASN A 5 33.53 20.17 -10.93
C ASN A 5 32.54 19.23 -11.67
N PRO A 6 32.90 18.68 -12.85
CA PRO A 6 31.98 17.88 -13.67
C PRO A 6 31.50 16.62 -12.94
N LEU A 7 32.30 16.10 -11.99
CA LEU A 7 31.95 14.95 -11.17
C LEU A 7 30.80 15.25 -10.20
N ALA A 8 30.80 16.45 -9.59
CA ALA A 8 29.72 16.90 -8.71
C ALA A 8 28.41 17.13 -9.48
N THR A 9 28.54 17.62 -10.72
CA THR A 9 27.39 17.83 -11.62
C THR A 9 26.75 16.49 -12.00
N LEU A 10 27.58 15.50 -12.38
CA LEU A 10 27.14 14.15 -12.74
C LEU A 10 26.48 13.42 -11.57
N SER A 11 27.06 13.51 -10.36
CA SER A 11 26.46 12.94 -9.14
C SER A 11 25.07 13.54 -8.89
N SER A 12 24.92 14.86 -8.98
CA SER A 12 23.62 15.51 -8.73
C SER A 12 22.54 15.15 -9.76
N ILE A 13 22.94 14.90 -11.02
CA ILE A 13 22.04 14.45 -12.08
C ILE A 13 21.57 13.02 -11.79
N ASN A 14 22.49 12.13 -11.41
CA ASN A 14 22.18 10.74 -11.09
C ASN A 14 21.25 10.61 -9.87
N ASP A 15 21.45 11.45 -8.84
CA ASP A 15 20.59 11.49 -7.65
C ASP A 15 19.16 11.94 -7.99
N LYS A 16 19.01 12.99 -8.82
CA LYS A 16 17.70 13.47 -9.28
C LYS A 16 16.95 12.42 -10.10
N ILE A 17 17.65 11.71 -10.98
CA ILE A 17 17.09 10.61 -11.77
C ILE A 17 16.61 9.49 -10.84
N THR A 18 17.44 9.11 -9.86
CA THR A 18 17.11 8.05 -8.90
C THR A 18 15.88 8.40 -8.05
N ASP A 19 15.78 9.63 -7.55
CA ASP A 19 14.64 10.08 -6.75
C ASP A 19 13.34 10.12 -7.56
N LYS A 20 13.41 10.47 -8.86
CA LYS A 20 12.27 10.41 -9.78
C LYS A 20 11.77 8.97 -9.97
N HIS A 21 12.68 8.01 -10.16
CA HIS A 21 12.31 6.59 -10.30
C HIS A 21 11.64 6.06 -9.03
N LYS A 22 12.17 6.39 -7.84
CA LYS A 22 11.57 6.01 -6.56
C LYS A 22 10.14 6.56 -6.40
N LYS A 23 9.93 7.82 -6.79
CA LYS A 23 8.62 8.46 -6.79
C LYS A 23 7.62 7.72 -7.70
N ILE A 24 8.03 7.43 -8.94
CA ILE A 24 7.18 6.73 -9.92
C ILE A 24 6.85 5.32 -9.43
N PHE A 25 7.84 4.59 -8.92
CA PHE A 25 7.65 3.24 -8.40
C PHE A 25 6.60 3.22 -7.29
N HIS A 26 6.74 4.10 -6.28
CA HIS A 26 5.78 4.19 -5.19
C HIS A 26 4.36 4.60 -5.65
N LEU A 27 4.26 5.50 -6.63
CA LEU A 27 2.97 5.89 -7.22
C LEU A 27 2.29 4.70 -7.90
N VAL A 28 3.03 3.97 -8.74
CA VAL A 28 2.50 2.79 -9.45
C VAL A 28 2.05 1.74 -8.45
N THR A 29 2.85 1.45 -7.42
CA THR A 29 2.47 0.50 -6.39
C THR A 29 1.20 0.95 -5.64
N SER A 30 1.08 2.23 -5.30
CA SER A 30 -0.11 2.78 -4.64
C SER A 30 -1.37 2.68 -5.51
N ILE A 31 -1.24 2.91 -6.83
CA ILE A 31 -2.33 2.71 -7.80
C ILE A 31 -2.75 1.25 -7.88
N ILE A 32 -1.79 0.32 -7.91
CA ILE A 32 -2.07 -1.12 -7.94
C ILE A 32 -2.82 -1.53 -6.66
N ILE A 33 -2.40 -1.05 -5.48
CA ILE A 33 -3.11 -1.29 -4.22
C ILE A 33 -4.55 -0.78 -4.33
N SER A 34 -4.76 0.48 -4.74
CA SER A 34 -6.11 1.05 -4.86
C SER A 34 -6.99 0.26 -5.82
N ALA A 35 -6.49 -0.10 -7.01
CA ALA A 35 -7.22 -0.88 -7.98
C ALA A 35 -7.58 -2.28 -7.45
N PHE A 36 -6.63 -2.92 -6.78
CA PHE A 36 -6.83 -4.24 -6.19
C PHE A 36 -7.81 -4.20 -5.01
N SER A 37 -7.76 -3.18 -4.16
CA SER A 37 -8.72 -2.99 -3.08
C SER A 37 -10.13 -2.75 -3.59
N LEU A 38 -10.30 -2.03 -4.70
CA LEU A 38 -11.61 -1.87 -5.35
C LEU A 38 -12.14 -3.21 -5.88
N PHE A 39 -11.28 -4.02 -6.49
CA PHE A 39 -11.66 -5.37 -6.91
C PHE A 39 -12.14 -6.22 -5.72
N LEU A 40 -11.37 -6.24 -4.62
CA LEU A 40 -11.73 -6.98 -3.41
C LEU A 40 -13.02 -6.45 -2.76
N PHE A 41 -13.24 -5.14 -2.81
CA PHE A 41 -14.46 -4.50 -2.33
C PHE A 41 -15.69 -5.05 -3.05
N PHE A 42 -15.68 -5.04 -4.39
CA PHE A 42 -16.80 -5.56 -5.17
C PHE A 42 -16.98 -7.07 -5.00
N TYR A 43 -15.88 -7.80 -4.88
CA TYR A 43 -15.89 -9.24 -4.61
C TYR A 43 -16.62 -9.56 -3.30
N HIS A 44 -16.17 -9.01 -2.16
CA HIS A 44 -16.77 -9.30 -0.85
C HIS A 44 -18.18 -8.71 -0.71
N PHE A 45 -18.48 -7.59 -1.37
CA PHE A 45 -19.85 -7.10 -1.44
C PHE A 45 -20.78 -8.11 -2.14
N THR A 46 -20.37 -8.61 -3.31
CA THR A 46 -21.19 -9.56 -4.08
C THR A 46 -21.34 -10.88 -3.35
N VAL A 47 -20.23 -11.44 -2.84
CA VAL A 47 -20.21 -12.70 -2.10
C VAL A 47 -20.97 -12.60 -0.78
N GLY A 48 -20.81 -11.50 -0.04
CA GLY A 48 -21.58 -11.21 1.17
C GLY A 48 -23.10 -11.16 0.90
N VAL A 49 -23.54 -10.48 -0.16
CA VAL A 49 -24.95 -10.46 -0.58
C VAL A 49 -25.46 -11.87 -0.90
N ILE A 50 -24.67 -12.69 -1.59
CA ILE A 50 -25.01 -14.09 -1.88
C ILE A 50 -25.19 -14.88 -0.58
N TRP A 51 -24.28 -14.75 0.39
CA TRP A 51 -24.39 -15.46 1.66
C TRP A 51 -25.59 -15.03 2.50
N PHE A 52 -25.85 -13.72 2.59
CA PHE A 52 -27.03 -13.22 3.30
C PHE A 52 -28.34 -13.67 2.65
N SER A 53 -28.41 -13.64 1.32
CA SER A 53 -29.59 -14.13 0.57
C SER A 53 -29.86 -15.61 0.80
N ASN A 54 -28.80 -16.38 1.12
CA ASN A 54 -28.87 -17.80 1.45
C ASN A 54 -28.95 -18.09 2.96
N LEU A 55 -29.18 -17.07 3.80
CA LEU A 55 -29.25 -17.18 5.27
C LEU A 55 -27.97 -17.76 5.92
N MET A 56 -26.83 -17.68 5.23
CA MET A 56 -25.53 -18.10 5.75
C MET A 56 -24.88 -16.98 6.54
N VAL A 57 -25.49 -16.63 7.68
CA VAL A 57 -25.13 -15.44 8.48
C VAL A 57 -23.65 -15.42 8.90
N GLY A 58 -23.06 -16.57 9.24
CA GLY A 58 -21.64 -16.66 9.61
C GLY A 58 -20.70 -16.20 8.49
N TYR A 59 -20.95 -16.68 7.27
CA TYR A 59 -20.19 -16.29 6.07
C TYR A 59 -20.43 -14.82 5.71
N GLY A 60 -21.70 -14.38 5.73
CA GLY A 60 -22.05 -12.97 5.50
C GLY A 60 -21.34 -12.02 6.47
N MET A 61 -21.23 -12.38 7.75
CA MET A 61 -20.52 -11.58 8.75
C MET A 61 -19.01 -11.52 8.52
N SER A 62 -18.38 -12.63 8.10
CA SER A 62 -16.96 -12.60 7.72
C SER A 62 -16.72 -11.70 6.50
N ASP A 63 -17.60 -11.72 5.50
CA ASP A 63 -17.48 -10.86 4.33
C ASP A 63 -17.66 -9.37 4.65
N VAL A 64 -18.55 -9.03 5.60
CA VAL A 64 -18.69 -7.65 6.09
C VAL A 64 -17.42 -7.18 6.82
N LEU A 65 -16.78 -8.04 7.60
CA LEU A 65 -15.50 -7.70 8.24
C LEU A 65 -14.40 -7.51 7.19
N MET A 66 -14.32 -8.40 6.20
CA MET A 66 -13.39 -8.26 5.08
C MET A 66 -13.66 -7.01 4.26
N PHE A 67 -14.91 -6.64 4.06
CA PHE A 67 -15.30 -5.38 3.42
C PHE A 67 -14.70 -4.16 4.16
N GLY A 68 -14.79 -4.13 5.50
CA GLY A 68 -14.15 -3.09 6.31
C GLY A 68 -12.62 -3.04 6.17
N LEU A 69 -11.96 -4.21 6.19
CA LEU A 69 -10.51 -4.30 6.02
C LEU A 69 -10.05 -3.89 4.61
N ASN A 70 -10.84 -4.20 3.58
CA ASN A 70 -10.56 -3.79 2.21
C ASN A 70 -10.75 -2.28 2.01
N PHE A 71 -11.74 -1.68 2.67
CA PHE A 71 -11.91 -0.22 2.69
C PHE A 71 -10.71 0.47 3.35
N LEU A 72 -10.22 -0.07 4.47
CA LEU A 72 -9.00 0.43 5.11
C LEU A 72 -7.79 0.29 4.17
N THR A 73 -7.68 -0.80 3.44
CA THR A 73 -6.61 -1.02 2.46
C THR A 73 -6.68 -0.04 1.29
N LEU A 74 -7.88 0.26 0.80
CA LEU A 74 -8.11 1.28 -0.21
C LEU A 74 -7.61 2.65 0.28
N SER A 75 -7.86 2.97 1.56
CA SER A 75 -7.37 4.22 2.17
C SER A 75 -5.84 4.32 2.10
N TYR A 76 -5.11 3.21 2.30
CA TYR A 76 -3.65 3.20 2.16
C TYR A 76 -3.22 3.52 0.72
N GLY A 77 -3.84 2.89 -0.28
CA GLY A 77 -3.52 3.19 -1.69
C GLY A 77 -3.79 4.66 -2.04
N VAL A 78 -4.93 5.20 -1.59
CA VAL A 78 -5.30 6.60 -1.84
C VAL A 78 -4.34 7.57 -1.15
N THR A 79 -3.97 7.35 0.11
CA THR A 79 -3.02 8.24 0.80
C THR A 79 -1.63 8.20 0.18
N GLY A 80 -1.21 7.05 -0.37
CA GLY A 80 0.02 6.93 -1.15
C GLY A 80 -0.02 7.77 -2.44
N ILE A 81 -1.12 7.72 -3.18
CA ILE A 81 -1.30 8.54 -4.40
C ILE A 81 -1.32 10.04 -4.05
N VAL A 82 -2.16 10.43 -3.09
CA VAL A 82 -2.31 11.85 -2.70
C VAL A 82 -0.99 12.40 -2.16
N GLY A 83 -0.28 11.65 -1.32
CA GLY A 83 1.03 12.04 -0.80
C GLY A 83 2.12 12.23 -1.86
N VAL A 84 1.93 11.70 -3.07
CA VAL A 84 2.88 11.80 -4.18
C VAL A 84 2.47 12.88 -5.20
N VAL A 85 1.18 12.97 -5.52
CA VAL A 85 0.64 13.77 -6.64
C VAL A 85 0.34 15.20 -6.20
N HIS A 86 -0.21 15.40 -5.00
CA HIS A 86 -0.73 16.70 -4.59
C HIS A 86 0.38 17.61 -4.04
N GLN A 87 0.90 18.48 -4.91
CA GLN A 87 1.95 19.45 -4.55
C GLN A 87 1.44 20.62 -3.70
N THR A 88 0.12 20.79 -3.60
CA THR A 88 -0.52 21.88 -2.83
C THR A 88 -0.73 21.52 -1.36
N VAL A 89 -0.40 20.29 -0.94
CA VAL A 89 -0.50 19.84 0.45
C VAL A 89 0.78 20.24 1.18
N ASP A 90 0.63 20.84 2.36
CA ASP A 90 1.77 21.21 3.20
C ASP A 90 2.73 20.03 3.42
N ASP A 91 4.04 20.31 3.46
CA ASP A 91 5.08 19.29 3.59
C ASP A 91 4.89 18.40 4.85
N SER A 92 4.35 18.97 5.94
CA SER A 92 4.00 18.25 7.16
C SER A 92 2.88 17.23 6.93
N ASN A 93 1.78 17.65 6.31
CA ASN A 93 0.62 16.81 6.00
C ASN A 93 0.99 15.72 5.00
N ARG A 94 1.81 16.06 4.00
CA ARG A 94 2.33 15.11 3.02
C ARG A 94 3.17 14.01 3.69
N LYS A 95 4.05 14.37 4.63
CA LYS A 95 4.83 13.40 5.40
C LYS A 95 3.94 12.49 6.25
N ALA A 96 2.91 13.04 6.89
CA ALA A 96 1.96 12.26 7.67
C ALA A 96 1.18 11.24 6.81
N LEU A 97 0.69 11.64 5.63
CA LEU A 97 0.00 10.74 4.69
C LEU A 97 0.89 9.58 4.24
N LEU A 98 2.17 9.87 3.99
CA LEU A 98 3.15 8.87 3.57
C LEU A 98 3.54 7.93 4.71
N GLN A 99 3.68 8.42 5.94
CA GLN A 99 3.88 7.56 7.11
C GLN A 99 2.69 6.64 7.33
N TYR A 100 1.47 7.17 7.21
CA TYR A 100 0.25 6.36 7.31
C TYR A 100 0.20 5.28 6.23
N ASN A 101 0.48 5.62 4.97
CA ASN A 101 0.56 4.65 3.88
C ASN A 101 1.60 3.55 4.16
N VAL A 102 2.83 3.92 4.54
CA VAL A 102 3.91 2.97 4.82
C VAL A 102 3.53 2.04 5.97
N CYS A 103 3.02 2.59 7.07
CA CYS A 103 2.55 1.81 8.21
C CYS A 103 1.43 0.84 7.82
N GLY A 104 0.45 1.33 7.05
CA GLY A 104 -0.64 0.52 6.51
C GLY A 104 -0.15 -0.61 5.60
N CYS A 105 0.86 -0.35 4.76
CA CYS A 105 1.44 -1.37 3.89
C CYS A 105 2.25 -2.42 4.67
N MET A 106 2.93 -2.01 5.75
CA MET A 106 3.77 -2.90 6.56
C MET A 106 2.98 -3.76 7.55
N ILE A 107 1.82 -3.28 8.03
CA ILE A 107 1.05 -3.94 9.07
C ILE A 107 -0.33 -4.38 8.54
N GLY A 108 -1.05 -3.46 7.91
CA GLY A 108 -2.42 -3.70 7.44
C GLY A 108 -2.51 -4.72 6.32
N LEU A 109 -1.66 -4.63 5.29
CA LEU A 109 -1.66 -5.60 4.18
C LEU A 109 -1.28 -7.03 4.63
N PRO A 110 -0.22 -7.26 5.44
CA PRO A 110 0.05 -8.60 5.97
C PRO A 110 -1.08 -9.14 6.84
N PHE A 111 -1.70 -8.29 7.67
CA PHE A 111 -2.86 -8.69 8.45
C PHE A 111 -4.02 -9.13 7.56
N LEU A 112 -4.30 -8.39 6.49
CA LEU A 112 -5.31 -8.76 5.50
C LEU A 112 -5.01 -10.12 4.86
N SER A 113 -3.76 -10.39 4.46
CA SER A 113 -3.34 -11.68 3.91
C SER A 113 -3.62 -12.83 4.90
N ILE A 114 -3.29 -12.63 6.18
CA ILE A 114 -3.57 -13.60 7.23
C ILE A 114 -5.08 -13.84 7.37
N CYS A 115 -5.92 -12.81 7.31
CA CYS A 115 -7.37 -12.97 7.34
C CYS A 115 -7.89 -13.86 6.20
N PHE A 116 -7.43 -13.62 4.96
CA PHE A 116 -7.78 -14.47 3.81
C PHE A 116 -7.29 -15.91 3.97
N PHE A 117 -6.10 -16.10 4.52
CA PHE A 117 -5.58 -17.43 4.82
C PHE A 117 -6.45 -18.16 5.85
N PHE A 118 -6.87 -17.48 6.92
CA PHE A 118 -7.76 -18.06 7.92
C PHE A 118 -9.12 -18.44 7.33
N ILE A 119 -9.70 -17.61 6.46
CA ILE A 119 -10.95 -17.94 5.74
C ILE A 119 -10.76 -19.24 4.95
N ALA A 120 -9.67 -19.33 4.16
CA ALA A 120 -9.38 -20.54 3.39
C ALA A 120 -9.23 -21.78 4.28
N LEU A 121 -8.51 -21.68 5.40
CA LEU A 121 -8.33 -22.80 6.32
C LEU A 121 -9.64 -23.23 7.00
N THR A 122 -10.44 -22.28 7.48
CA THR A 122 -11.70 -22.58 8.17
C THR A 122 -12.70 -23.23 7.24
N GLU A 123 -12.82 -22.75 6.00
CA GLU A 123 -13.72 -23.33 5.00
C GLU A 123 -13.27 -24.70 4.53
N TYR A 124 -11.96 -24.88 4.34
CA TYR A 124 -11.39 -26.18 4.03
C TYR A 124 -11.67 -27.19 5.15
N GLY A 125 -11.42 -26.80 6.42
CA GLY A 125 -11.70 -27.62 7.59
C GLY A 125 -13.18 -28.02 7.69
N TYR A 126 -14.08 -27.07 7.48
CA TYR A 126 -15.52 -27.33 7.44
C TYR A 126 -15.91 -28.31 6.32
N SER A 127 -15.34 -28.14 5.12
CA SER A 127 -15.57 -29.03 3.98
C SER A 127 -15.11 -30.47 4.26
N VAL A 128 -13.96 -30.65 4.89
CA VAL A 128 -13.44 -31.97 5.27
C VAL A 128 -14.34 -32.63 6.34
N ILE A 129 -14.70 -31.90 7.39
CA ILE A 129 -15.51 -32.43 8.51
C ILE A 129 -16.90 -32.85 8.01
N ASN A 130 -17.59 -32.02 7.23
CA ASN A 130 -18.93 -32.32 6.73
C ASN A 130 -18.99 -33.39 5.66
N ASN A 131 -17.92 -33.61 4.89
CA ASN A 131 -17.82 -34.79 4.03
C ASN A 131 -17.72 -36.09 4.83
N THR A 132 -17.39 -36.01 6.13
CA THR A 132 -17.22 -37.17 7.03
C THR A 132 -18.49 -37.45 7.84
N SER A 133 -19.32 -36.43 8.14
CA SER A 133 -20.58 -36.57 8.89
C SER A 133 -21.80 -36.55 7.96
N ARG A 134 -22.39 -37.72 7.68
CA ARG A 134 -23.66 -37.89 6.91
C ARG A 134 -24.92 -37.23 7.52
N LEU A 135 -24.79 -36.48 8.61
CA LEU A 135 -25.89 -35.94 9.41
C LEU A 135 -25.73 -34.42 9.55
N THR A 136 -26.30 -33.66 8.62
CA THR A 136 -26.84 -32.33 8.92
C THR A 136 -27.83 -31.92 7.83
N MET A 137 -29.01 -31.53 8.29
CA MET A 137 -30.26 -31.36 7.55
C MET A 137 -30.31 -30.07 6.71
N PHE A 138 -29.15 -29.50 6.34
CA PHE A 138 -29.02 -28.33 5.48
C PHE A 138 -28.17 -28.69 4.25
N ARG A 139 -28.67 -29.65 3.47
CA ARG A 139 -28.25 -29.83 2.08
C ARG A 139 -28.82 -28.66 1.27
N ALA A 140 -27.95 -27.87 0.65
CA ALA A 140 -28.04 -27.45 -0.76
C ALA A 140 -27.32 -26.12 -1.03
N ILE A 141 -26.03 -25.99 -0.68
CA ILE A 141 -25.19 -24.99 -1.34
C ILE A 141 -23.96 -25.71 -1.84
N THR A 142 -23.80 -25.69 -3.16
CA THR A 142 -22.89 -26.47 -3.99
C THR A 142 -21.52 -26.62 -3.35
N PRO A 143 -21.04 -27.83 -3.03
CA PRO A 143 -19.68 -28.02 -2.52
C PRO A 143 -18.63 -27.36 -3.43
N GLY A 144 -18.89 -27.30 -4.74
CA GLY A 144 -18.06 -26.55 -5.69
C GLY A 144 -17.91 -25.06 -5.40
N LEU A 145 -18.94 -24.39 -4.86
CA LEU A 145 -18.87 -22.97 -4.50
C LEU A 145 -17.95 -22.75 -3.30
N ASN A 146 -18.03 -23.60 -2.28
CA ASN A 146 -17.15 -23.51 -1.11
C ASN A 146 -15.70 -23.81 -1.50
N TYR A 147 -15.45 -24.85 -2.30
CA TYR A 147 -14.09 -25.14 -2.80
C TYR A 147 -13.53 -24.00 -3.66
N ALA A 148 -14.36 -23.38 -4.51
CA ALA A 148 -13.96 -22.22 -5.31
C ALA A 148 -13.64 -21.01 -4.42
N HIS A 149 -14.47 -20.72 -3.42
CA HIS A 149 -14.28 -19.63 -2.46
C HIS A 149 -13.00 -19.82 -1.64
N THR A 150 -12.78 -21.02 -1.10
CA THR A 150 -11.55 -21.41 -0.39
C THR A 150 -10.31 -21.26 -1.26
N THR A 151 -10.34 -21.75 -2.50
CA THR A 151 -9.20 -21.66 -3.43
C THR A 151 -8.89 -20.22 -3.75
N LEU A 152 -9.91 -19.41 -4.00
CA LEU A 152 -9.76 -18.00 -4.29
C LEU A 152 -9.22 -17.24 -3.08
N ALA A 153 -9.73 -17.50 -1.87
CA ALA A 153 -9.21 -16.91 -0.63
C ALA A 153 -7.72 -17.23 -0.42
N LEU A 154 -7.28 -18.46 -0.72
CA LEU A 154 -5.87 -18.84 -0.64
C LEU A 154 -5.01 -18.09 -1.65
N ILE A 155 -5.46 -17.99 -2.91
CA ILE A 155 -4.76 -17.23 -3.96
C ILE A 155 -4.65 -15.76 -3.56
N LEU A 156 -5.75 -15.17 -3.07
CA LEU A 156 -5.79 -13.78 -2.64
C LEU A 156 -4.86 -13.54 -1.44
N SER A 157 -4.80 -14.46 -0.47
CA SER A 157 -3.84 -14.39 0.64
C SER A 157 -2.39 -14.25 0.15
N VAL A 158 -1.97 -15.11 -0.78
CA VAL A 158 -0.61 -15.07 -1.34
C VAL A 158 -0.36 -13.78 -2.12
N PHE A 159 -1.32 -13.36 -2.93
CA PHE A 159 -1.20 -12.14 -3.72
C PHE A 159 -1.09 -10.89 -2.83
N ILE A 160 -1.88 -10.83 -1.76
CA ILE A 160 -1.83 -9.74 -0.77
C ILE A 160 -0.49 -9.73 -0.03
N ALA A 161 0.06 -10.90 0.32
CA ALA A 161 1.38 -10.98 0.94
C ALA A 161 2.48 -10.39 0.02
N ILE A 162 2.44 -10.71 -1.28
CA ILE A 162 3.37 -10.15 -2.26
C ILE A 162 3.17 -8.63 -2.38
N LEU A 163 1.93 -8.17 -2.48
CA LEU A 163 1.63 -6.74 -2.51
C LEU A 163 2.11 -6.03 -1.24
N ALA A 164 1.97 -6.64 -0.06
CA ALA A 164 2.46 -6.08 1.19
C ALA A 164 3.97 -5.84 1.14
N ILE A 165 4.74 -6.83 0.67
CA ILE A 165 6.20 -6.75 0.56
C ILE A 165 6.60 -5.64 -0.42
N VAL A 166 6.05 -5.66 -1.64
CA VAL A 166 6.38 -4.67 -2.68
C VAL A 166 6.00 -3.25 -2.24
N SER A 167 4.83 -3.09 -1.63
CA SER A 167 4.33 -1.80 -1.15
C SER A 167 5.16 -1.25 0.01
N SER A 168 5.54 -2.12 0.95
CA SER A 168 6.43 -1.74 2.06
C SER A 168 7.80 -1.27 1.56
N ILE A 169 8.40 -1.99 0.61
CA ILE A 169 9.67 -1.61 -0.01
C ILE A 169 9.52 -0.26 -0.73
N SER A 170 8.50 -0.11 -1.57
CA SER A 170 8.27 1.11 -2.34
C SER A 170 8.06 2.33 -1.44
N GLY A 171 7.26 2.17 -0.39
CA GLY A 171 6.92 3.23 0.56
C GLY A 171 8.13 3.63 1.40
N PHE A 172 8.91 2.66 1.88
CA PHE A 172 10.14 2.95 2.62
C PHE A 172 11.17 3.67 1.76
N MET A 173 11.38 3.22 0.52
CA MET A 173 12.30 3.86 -0.43
C MET A 173 11.90 5.32 -0.72
N TYR A 174 10.61 5.59 -0.87
CA TYR A 174 10.13 6.95 -1.13
C TYR A 174 10.15 7.82 0.13
N TYR A 175 9.77 7.27 1.29
CA TYR A 175 9.84 7.95 2.58
C TYR A 175 11.24 8.52 2.85
N GLN A 176 12.28 7.72 2.58
CA GLN A 176 13.68 8.17 2.70
C GLN A 176 14.00 9.40 1.85
N VAL A 177 13.47 9.50 0.63
CA VAL A 177 13.71 10.64 -0.27
C VAL A 177 13.16 11.93 0.34
N ILE A 178 11.98 11.86 0.95
CA ILE A 178 11.27 13.03 1.48
C ILE A 178 11.87 13.48 2.82
N THR A 179 12.46 12.55 3.58
CA THR A 179 13.11 12.85 4.86
C THR A 179 14.57 13.30 4.73
N LYS A 180 15.17 13.25 3.53
CA LYS A 180 16.53 13.77 3.34
C LYS A 180 16.56 15.26 3.71
N PRO A 181 17.50 15.72 4.57
CA PRO A 181 17.63 17.12 4.89
C PRO A 181 17.90 17.92 3.62
N LYS A 182 17.14 19.01 3.43
CA LYS A 182 17.39 19.96 2.34
C LYS A 182 18.83 20.48 2.51
N PRO A 183 19.69 20.43 1.48
CA PRO A 183 21.03 20.98 1.60
C PRO A 183 20.92 22.45 2.00
N THR A 184 21.55 22.81 3.12
CA THR A 184 21.65 24.19 3.59
C THR A 184 22.24 25.03 2.45
N PRO A 185 21.65 26.17 2.08
CA PRO A 185 22.32 27.10 1.19
C PRO A 185 23.69 27.38 1.81
N GLN A 186 24.78 27.08 1.09
CA GLN A 186 26.10 27.51 1.52
C GLN A 186 26.02 29.03 1.70
N GLN A 187 26.21 29.50 2.93
CA GLN A 187 26.42 30.92 3.20
C GLN A 187 27.55 31.35 2.30
N GLN A 188 27.21 32.16 1.29
CA GLN A 188 28.18 32.83 0.45
C GLN A 188 29.09 33.61 1.41
N PRO A 189 30.42 33.39 1.41
CA PRO A 189 31.30 34.12 2.31
C PRO A 189 31.09 35.61 2.07
N SER A 190 30.63 36.32 3.09
CA SER A 190 30.55 37.77 3.11
C SER A 190 31.98 38.30 3.07
N TYR A 191 32.52 38.53 1.88
CA TYR A 191 33.77 39.24 1.74
C TYR A 191 33.56 40.67 2.27
N PRO A 192 34.33 41.14 3.26
CA PRO A 192 34.30 42.55 3.62
C PRO A 192 34.78 43.35 2.42
N SER A 193 33.92 44.23 1.89
CA SER A 193 34.30 45.25 0.92
C SER A 193 35.20 46.27 1.61
N SER A 194 36.50 45.99 1.66
CA SER A 194 37.52 46.95 2.10
C SER A 194 38.39 47.33 0.91
N VAL A 195 37.99 48.38 0.17
CA VAL A 195 38.92 49.33 -0.49
C VAL A 195 38.16 50.65 -0.71
N VAL A 196 38.20 51.56 0.26
CA VAL A 196 37.99 52.99 -0.03
C VAL A 196 39.35 53.53 -0.46
N VAL A 197 39.43 53.84 -1.75
CA VAL A 197 40.57 54.47 -2.41
C VAL A 197 40.79 55.86 -1.81
N ILE A 198 41.98 56.12 -1.29
CA ILE A 198 42.47 57.46 -0.95
C ILE A 198 42.68 58.18 -2.29
N GLN A 199 41.88 59.21 -2.57
CA GLN A 199 42.24 60.21 -3.58
C GLN A 199 42.83 61.44 -2.88
N GLN A 200 43.95 61.88 -3.45
CA GLN A 200 44.83 62.98 -3.05
C GLN A 200 44.14 64.33 -3.13
#